data_AF-A0AAV3YL11-F1
#
_entry.id   AF-A0AAV3YL11-F1
#
_cell.length_a   1.000
_cell.length_b   1.000
_cell.length_c   1.000
_cell.angle_alpha   90.00
_cell.angle_beta   90.00
_cell.angle_gamma   90.00
#
_symmetry.space_group_name_H-M   'P 1'
#
loop_
_entity.id
_entity.type
_entity.pdbx_description
1 polymer ?
#
loop_
_entity_poly.entity_id
_entity_poly.type
_entity_poly.pdbx_seq_one_letter_code
_entity_poly.pdbx_strand_id
1 'polypeptide(L)'
;MESPRVSLMLTGSDWRQIGKIRNNHHLTGDCTLREATIVAGVVSQTSIPVGYSAAALILISRMEYNGANSIFMRTILNKKYSLPLSAIDATVEHFMGFFKFEEKLPVLWHQCLLTLVQRYKHDLTKEQKSQILKLISYHEHHEISPEIRREITQSKRSRGDPEIMDDDDDPMT
;
A
#
# COMPACT_ATOMS: atom_id res chain seq x y z
N MET A 1 42.67 -4.26 -20.99
CA MET A 1 42.37 -3.21 -21.97
C MET A 1 41.37 -3.82 -22.94
N GLU A 2 40.11 -3.45 -23.07
CA GLU A 2 39.29 -2.35 -22.58
C GLU A 2 37.84 -2.86 -22.53
N SER A 3 37.05 -2.23 -21.66
CA SER A 3 35.60 -2.43 -21.52
C SER A 3 34.88 -1.44 -22.45
N PRO A 4 33.85 -1.82 -23.25
CA PRO A 4 33.04 -0.84 -23.94
C PRO A 4 31.97 -0.31 -22.97
N ARG A 5 32.23 0.91 -22.46
CA ARG A 5 31.25 1.78 -21.82
C ARG A 5 30.02 1.92 -22.73
N VAL A 6 28.87 1.41 -22.28
CA VAL A 6 27.59 1.76 -22.90
C VAL A 6 27.22 3.15 -22.39
N SER A 7 27.29 4.10 -23.31
CA SER A 7 26.98 5.51 -23.13
C SER A 7 25.51 5.69 -22.74
N LEU A 8 25.30 6.39 -21.62
CA LEU A 8 24.01 6.95 -21.22
C LEU A 8 23.55 7.95 -22.28
N MET A 9 22.49 7.62 -23.00
CA MET A 9 21.57 8.62 -23.56
C MET A 9 20.23 8.48 -22.85
N LEU A 10 20.09 9.28 -21.79
CA LEU A 10 18.80 9.61 -21.19
C LEU A 10 18.08 10.56 -22.15
N THR A 11 17.17 10.01 -22.95
CA THR A 11 16.03 10.77 -23.45
C THR A 11 14.77 10.13 -22.90
N GLY A 12 13.88 10.97 -22.39
CA GLY A 12 12.73 10.57 -21.62
C GLY A 12 11.77 9.65 -22.37
N SER A 13 10.97 8.94 -21.57
CA SER A 13 9.66 8.41 -21.95
C SER A 13 9.64 7.05 -22.66
N ASP A 14 10.35 6.03 -22.17
CA ASP A 14 9.93 4.65 -22.48
C ASP A 14 10.18 3.61 -21.36
N TRP A 15 9.59 3.85 -20.19
CA TRP A 15 9.47 2.83 -19.14
C TRP A 15 8.46 1.71 -19.50
N ARG A 16 7.72 1.84 -20.61
CA ARG A 16 6.75 0.82 -21.07
C ARG A 16 7.44 -0.34 -21.81
N GLN A 17 8.60 -0.13 -22.42
CA GLN A 17 9.37 -1.21 -23.05
C GLN A 17 10.03 -2.18 -22.07
N ILE A 18 10.42 -1.71 -20.87
CA ILE A 18 11.04 -2.57 -19.83
C ILE A 18 10.05 -3.63 -19.30
N GLY A 19 8.74 -3.36 -19.39
CA GLY A 19 7.69 -4.30 -19.00
C GLY A 19 7.48 -5.47 -19.98
N LYS A 20 7.89 -5.35 -21.24
CA LYS A 20 7.65 -6.39 -22.27
C LYS A 20 8.72 -7.50 -22.31
N ILE A 21 9.86 -7.33 -21.65
CA ILE A 21 10.95 -8.32 -21.63
C ILE A 21 10.72 -9.42 -20.57
N ARG A 22 9.68 -9.32 -19.72
CA ARG A 22 9.39 -10.31 -18.65
C ARG A 22 8.25 -11.29 -18.98
N ASN A 23 7.97 -11.55 -20.25
CA ASN A 23 6.94 -12.52 -20.66
C ASN A 23 7.58 -13.68 -21.43
N ASN A 24 8.42 -14.48 -20.74
CA ASN A 24 8.79 -15.83 -21.15
C ASN A 24 9.48 -16.61 -20.01
N HIS A 25 8.94 -16.51 -18.79
CA HIS A 25 9.17 -17.50 -17.76
C HIS A 25 7.82 -18.06 -17.32
N HIS A 26 7.59 -19.31 -17.68
CA HIS A 26 6.73 -20.23 -16.95
C HIS A 26 7.26 -20.24 -15.51
N LEU A 27 6.72 -19.38 -14.63
CA LEU A 27 7.13 -19.30 -13.23
C LEU A 27 6.59 -20.54 -12.53
N THR A 28 7.44 -21.55 -12.40
CA THR A 28 7.21 -22.71 -11.54
C THR A 28 7.00 -22.26 -10.10
N GLY A 29 5.75 -22.31 -9.62
CA GLY A 29 5.40 -22.18 -8.20
C GLY A 29 4.90 -20.81 -7.79
N ASP A 30 3.57 -20.63 -7.74
CA ASP A 30 2.96 -19.54 -6.99
C ASP A 30 3.35 -19.66 -5.51
N CYS A 31 3.66 -18.53 -4.86
CA CYS A 31 4.02 -18.51 -3.45
C CYS A 31 2.83 -18.97 -2.60
N THR A 32 2.99 -20.08 -1.88
CA THR A 32 1.95 -20.58 -0.98
C THR A 32 1.82 -19.67 0.26
N LEU A 33 0.66 -19.68 0.91
CA LEU A 33 0.44 -18.88 2.13
C LEU A 33 1.45 -19.19 3.24
N ARG A 34 1.94 -20.44 3.32
CA ARG A 34 2.95 -20.86 4.31
C ARG A 34 4.30 -20.24 4.01
N GLU A 35 4.76 -20.33 2.77
CA GLU A 35 6.02 -19.72 2.34
C GLU A 35 5.97 -18.20 2.51
N ALA A 36 4.86 -17.57 2.10
CA ALA A 36 4.65 -16.13 2.27
C ALA A 36 4.75 -15.71 3.74
N THR A 37 4.15 -16.48 4.65
CA THR A 37 4.21 -16.20 6.10
C THR A 37 5.63 -16.31 6.66
N ILE A 38 6.40 -17.31 6.22
CA ILE A 38 7.79 -17.50 6.67
C ILE A 38 8.65 -16.33 6.18
N VAL A 39 8.58 -16.00 4.89
CA VAL A 39 9.35 -14.90 4.30
C VAL A 39 8.95 -13.57 4.92
N ALA A 40 7.65 -13.32 5.12
CA ALA A 40 7.15 -12.15 5.82
C ALA A 40 7.69 -12.04 7.26
N GLY A 41 7.80 -13.15 7.97
CA GLY A 41 8.41 -13.21 9.30
C GLY A 41 9.84 -12.66 9.29
N VAL A 42 10.67 -13.10 8.35
CA VAL A 42 12.05 -12.59 8.19
C VAL A 42 12.04 -11.12 7.79
N VAL A 43 11.23 -10.74 6.79
CA VAL A 43 11.11 -9.34 6.34
C VAL A 43 10.70 -8.41 7.47
N SER A 44 9.86 -8.86 8.40
CA SER A 44 9.44 -8.06 9.55
C SER A 44 10.59 -7.72 10.52
N GLN A 45 11.59 -8.60 10.65
CA GLN A 45 12.71 -8.48 11.58
C GLN A 45 13.93 -7.78 10.97
N THR A 46 14.11 -7.89 9.66
CA THR A 46 15.24 -7.27 8.95
C THR A 46 15.14 -5.75 8.91
N SER A 47 16.26 -5.04 8.83
CA SER A 47 16.24 -3.59 8.52
C SER A 47 16.35 -3.40 7.01
N ILE A 48 15.29 -2.87 6.39
CA ILE A 48 15.25 -2.62 4.94
C ILE A 48 15.13 -1.10 4.74
N PRO A 49 15.96 -0.47 3.91
CA PRO A 49 15.80 0.94 3.59
C PRO A 49 14.41 1.24 3.03
N VAL A 50 13.86 2.39 3.41
CA VAL A 50 12.47 2.77 3.12
C VAL A 50 12.18 2.81 1.61
N GLY A 51 13.15 3.28 0.80
CA GLY A 51 13.00 3.37 -0.65
C GLY A 51 12.71 2.01 -1.32
N TYR A 52 13.42 0.95 -0.93
CA TYR A 52 13.19 -0.40 -1.46
C TYR A 52 11.84 -0.96 -1.00
N SER A 53 11.47 -0.71 0.26
CA SER A 53 10.17 -1.14 0.80
C SER A 53 9.00 -0.47 0.07
N ALA A 54 9.13 0.83 -0.24
CA ALA A 54 8.14 1.58 -1.00
C ALA A 54 8.00 1.07 -2.44
N ALA A 55 9.11 0.83 -3.12
CA ALA A 55 9.12 0.28 -4.48
C ALA A 55 8.49 -1.13 -4.52
N ALA A 56 8.82 -1.98 -3.54
CA ALA A 56 8.22 -3.31 -3.40
C ALA A 56 6.71 -3.23 -3.19
N LEU A 57 6.25 -2.33 -2.32
CA LEU A 57 4.82 -2.13 -2.08
C LEU A 57 4.08 -1.70 -3.35
N ILE A 58 4.60 -0.73 -4.10
CA ILE A 58 4.02 -0.28 -5.38
C ILE A 58 3.96 -1.43 -6.39
N LEU A 59 5.03 -2.23 -6.48
CA LEU A 59 5.08 -3.37 -7.39
C LEU A 59 4.00 -4.40 -7.05
N ILE A 60 3.88 -4.77 -5.77
CA ILE A 60 2.88 -5.74 -5.31
C ILE A 60 1.45 -5.20 -5.52
N SER A 61 1.20 -3.91 -5.26
CA SER A 61 -0.09 -3.26 -5.52
C SER A 61 -0.53 -3.30 -6.99
N ARG A 62 0.40 -3.42 -7.93
CA ARG A 62 0.10 -3.51 -9.37
C ARG A 62 -0.06 -4.94 -9.87
N MET A 63 0.27 -5.93 -9.06
CA MET A 63 0.12 -7.34 -9.39
C MET A 63 -1.31 -7.81 -9.14
N GLU A 64 -1.68 -8.92 -9.79
CA GLU A 64 -2.96 -9.58 -9.53
C GLU A 64 -3.06 -10.02 -8.07
N TYR A 65 -4.29 -10.02 -7.58
CA TYR A 65 -4.54 -10.36 -6.20
C TYR A 65 -4.25 -11.83 -5.94
N ASN A 66 -3.42 -12.10 -4.93
CA ASN A 66 -3.28 -13.41 -4.33
C ASN A 66 -3.11 -13.25 -2.80
N GLY A 67 -3.33 -14.33 -2.06
CA GLY A 67 -3.24 -14.28 -0.60
C GLY A 67 -1.82 -14.00 -0.09
N ALA A 68 -0.79 -14.40 -0.83
CA ALA A 68 0.62 -14.12 -0.48
C ALA A 68 0.97 -12.63 -0.56
N ASN A 69 0.47 -11.93 -1.59
CA ASN A 69 0.63 -10.49 -1.81
C ASN A 69 0.05 -9.73 -0.62
N SER A 70 -1.13 -10.14 -0.12
CA SER A 70 -1.73 -9.53 1.08
C SER A 70 -0.83 -9.64 2.32
N ILE A 71 -0.17 -10.78 2.49
CA ILE A 71 0.77 -11.01 3.61
C ILE A 71 1.98 -10.08 3.48
N PHE A 72 2.56 -9.97 2.29
CA PHE A 72 3.70 -9.07 2.05
C PHE A 72 3.33 -7.60 2.22
N MET A 73 2.22 -7.14 1.64
CA MET A 73 1.75 -5.76 1.79
C MET A 73 1.52 -5.43 3.27
N ARG A 74 0.79 -6.29 3.99
CA ARG A 74 0.56 -6.12 5.43
C ARG A 74 1.85 -6.06 6.24
N THR A 75 2.85 -6.86 5.86
CA THR A 75 4.15 -6.90 6.54
C THR A 75 4.89 -5.59 6.34
N ILE A 76 4.97 -5.09 5.10
CA ILE A 76 5.63 -3.82 4.77
C ILE A 76 4.95 -2.65 5.49
N LEU A 77 3.61 -2.60 5.47
CA LEU A 77 2.82 -1.56 6.15
C LEU A 77 3.04 -1.56 7.68
N ASN A 78 3.26 -2.73 8.30
CA ASN A 78 3.46 -2.81 9.74
C ASN A 78 4.83 -2.33 10.22
N LYS A 79 5.83 -2.18 9.34
CA LYS A 79 7.17 -1.76 9.73
C LYS A 79 7.28 -0.28 10.15
N LYS A 80 6.15 0.43 10.26
CA LYS A 80 6.05 1.84 10.69
C LYS A 80 7.04 2.77 9.97
N TYR A 81 7.35 2.47 8.72
CA TYR A 81 8.17 3.36 7.90
C TYR A 81 7.35 4.58 7.52
N SER A 82 7.99 5.76 7.46
CA SER A 82 7.49 6.91 6.73
C SER A 82 7.54 6.60 5.23
N LEU A 83 6.57 5.82 4.75
CA LEU A 83 6.49 5.44 3.35
C LEU A 83 6.18 6.68 2.49
N PRO A 84 6.76 6.79 1.28
CA PRO A 84 6.36 7.80 0.31
C PRO A 84 4.85 7.74 0.05
N LEU A 85 4.21 8.90 -0.05
CA LEU A 85 2.77 9.01 -0.31
C LEU A 85 2.34 8.27 -1.59
N SER A 86 3.21 8.22 -2.60
CA SER A 86 2.96 7.46 -3.83
C SER A 86 2.77 5.95 -3.61
N ALA A 87 3.43 5.37 -2.60
CA ALA A 87 3.26 3.97 -2.25
C ALA A 87 1.94 3.72 -1.52
N ILE A 88 1.51 4.67 -0.67
CA ILE A 88 0.21 4.64 0.00
C ILE A 88 -0.90 4.78 -1.05
N ASP A 89 -0.78 5.75 -1.96
CA ASP A 89 -1.77 6.00 -3.00
C ASP A 89 -1.92 4.78 -3.94
N ALA A 90 -0.81 4.16 -4.36
CA ALA A 90 -0.86 2.92 -5.15
C ALA A 90 -1.51 1.75 -4.39
N THR A 91 -1.31 1.69 -3.07
CA THR A 91 -1.95 0.67 -2.21
C THR A 91 -3.45 0.91 -2.08
N VAL A 92 -3.88 2.16 -1.93
CA VAL A 92 -5.29 2.52 -1.92
C VAL A 92 -5.93 2.19 -3.27
N GLU A 93 -5.28 2.54 -4.38
CA GLU A 93 -5.73 2.23 -5.74
C GLU A 93 -5.92 0.71 -5.95
N HIS A 94 -4.98 -0.11 -5.46
CA HIS A 94 -5.13 -1.57 -5.46
C HIS A 94 -6.44 -2.01 -4.80
N PHE A 95 -6.75 -1.49 -3.60
CA PHE A 95 -7.99 -1.81 -2.89
C PHE A 95 -9.24 -1.28 -3.59
N MET A 96 -9.18 -0.10 -4.22
CA MET A 96 -10.31 0.44 -4.99
C MET A 96 -10.64 -0.39 -6.23
N GLY A 97 -9.68 -1.14 -6.77
CA GLY A 97 -9.92 -2.11 -7.84
C GLY A 97 -10.98 -3.16 -7.51
N PHE A 98 -11.23 -3.43 -6.21
CA PHE A 98 -12.15 -4.47 -5.77
C PHE A 98 -13.62 -4.06 -5.70
N PHE A 99 -13.95 -2.80 -6.01
CA PHE A 99 -15.36 -2.36 -6.06
C PHE A 99 -16.22 -3.16 -7.04
N LYS A 100 -15.62 -3.70 -8.10
CA LYS A 100 -16.31 -4.45 -9.16
C LYS A 100 -16.29 -5.96 -8.94
N PHE A 101 -15.70 -6.43 -7.84
CA PHE A 101 -15.65 -7.85 -7.55
C PHE A 101 -16.94 -8.24 -6.83
N GLU A 102 -17.64 -9.24 -7.37
CA GLU A 102 -18.86 -9.80 -6.77
C GLU A 102 -18.56 -10.94 -5.80
N GLU A 103 -17.35 -11.49 -5.86
CA GLU A 103 -16.92 -12.59 -5.01
C GLU A 103 -16.57 -12.14 -3.59
N LYS A 104 -16.72 -13.06 -2.63
CA LYS A 104 -16.33 -12.83 -1.24
C LYS A 104 -14.81 -12.70 -1.13
N LEU A 105 -14.36 -11.54 -0.65
CA LEU A 105 -12.95 -11.31 -0.41
C LEU A 105 -12.45 -12.11 0.81
N PRO A 106 -11.20 -12.60 0.79
CA PRO A 106 -10.66 -13.38 1.88
C PRO A 106 -10.34 -12.49 3.10
N VAL A 107 -10.33 -13.09 4.29
CA VAL A 107 -10.03 -12.39 5.56
C VAL A 107 -8.68 -11.66 5.53
N LEU A 108 -7.67 -12.22 4.86
CA LEU A 108 -6.34 -11.60 4.71
C LEU A 108 -6.40 -10.24 4.00
N TRP A 109 -7.32 -10.08 3.04
CA TRP A 109 -7.55 -8.81 2.36
C TRP A 109 -8.05 -7.74 3.35
N HIS A 110 -9.07 -8.08 4.14
CA HIS A 110 -9.63 -7.18 5.15
C HIS A 110 -8.60 -6.81 6.23
N GLN A 111 -7.79 -7.77 6.68
CA GLN A 111 -6.71 -7.53 7.64
C GLN A 111 -5.62 -6.61 7.08
N CYS A 112 -5.29 -6.74 5.80
CA CYS A 112 -4.35 -5.85 5.14
C CYS A 112 -4.89 -4.43 5.03
N LEU A 113 -6.17 -4.27 4.65
CA LEU A 113 -6.83 -2.96 4.60
C LEU A 113 -6.91 -2.31 5.99
N LEU A 114 -7.26 -3.07 7.03
CA LEU A 114 -7.26 -2.56 8.40
C LEU A 114 -5.86 -2.07 8.82
N THR A 115 -4.81 -2.83 8.46
CA THR A 115 -3.42 -2.42 8.76
C THR A 115 -3.07 -1.10 8.06
N LEU A 116 -3.45 -0.93 6.80
CA LEU A 116 -3.26 0.33 6.06
C LEU A 116 -3.91 1.49 6.81
N VAL A 117 -5.18 1.35 7.19
CA VAL A 117 -5.94 2.41 7.87
C VAL A 117 -5.37 2.70 9.25
N GLN A 118 -5.08 1.68 10.07
CA GLN A 118 -4.54 1.88 11.42
C GLN A 118 -3.18 2.61 11.42
N ARG A 119 -2.34 2.34 10.41
CA ARG A 119 -0.98 2.90 10.34
C ARG A 119 -0.91 4.24 9.61
N TYR A 120 -1.70 4.41 8.55
CA TYR A 120 -1.57 5.50 7.60
C TYR A 120 -2.84 6.38 7.49
N LYS A 121 -3.82 6.28 8.40
CA LYS A 121 -5.05 7.12 8.38
C LYS A 121 -4.82 8.62 8.25
N HIS A 122 -3.70 9.14 8.73
CA HIS A 122 -3.36 10.57 8.64
C HIS A 122 -2.79 10.95 7.27
N ASP A 123 -2.20 9.99 6.55
CA ASP A 123 -1.63 10.17 5.21
C ASP A 123 -2.65 9.97 4.08
N LEU A 124 -3.88 9.57 4.43
CA LEU A 124 -5.01 9.42 3.52
C LEU A 124 -5.77 10.74 3.34
N THR A 125 -6.17 11.03 2.10
CA THR A 125 -7.06 12.15 1.81
C THR A 125 -8.49 11.86 2.26
N LYS A 126 -9.32 12.92 2.39
CA LYS A 126 -10.75 12.78 2.69
C LYS A 126 -11.47 11.92 1.66
N GLU A 127 -11.14 12.08 0.38
CA GLU A 127 -11.72 11.30 -0.71
C GLU A 127 -11.35 9.82 -0.58
N GLN A 128 -10.08 9.49 -0.35
CA GLN A 128 -9.65 8.10 -0.16
C GLN A 128 -10.36 7.45 1.03
N LYS A 129 -10.51 8.16 2.16
CA LYS A 129 -11.26 7.67 3.32
C LYS A 129 -12.73 7.38 2.99
N SER A 130 -13.38 8.30 2.28
CA SER A 130 -14.77 8.13 1.81
C SER A 130 -14.91 6.91 0.90
N GLN A 131 -13.96 6.72 -0.02
CA GLN A 131 -13.92 5.56 -0.90
C GLN A 131 -13.72 4.25 -0.11
N ILE A 132 -12.81 4.21 0.86
CA ILE A 132 -12.63 3.02 1.73
C ILE A 132 -13.92 2.71 2.49
N LEU A 133 -14.61 3.72 3.03
CA LEU A 133 -15.89 3.53 3.73
C LEU A 133 -16.99 2.96 2.83
N LYS A 134 -17.03 3.37 1.57
CA LYS A 134 -17.93 2.77 0.56
C LYS A 134 -17.50 1.33 0.27
N LEU A 135 -16.21 1.08 0.09
CA LEU A 135 -15.67 -0.24 -0.24
C LEU A 135 -16.03 -1.29 0.83
N ILE A 136 -15.84 -0.97 2.12
CA ILE A 136 -16.19 -1.89 3.23
C ILE A 136 -17.70 -2.07 3.43
N SER A 137 -18.53 -1.23 2.81
CA SER A 137 -19.99 -1.40 2.81
C SER A 137 -20.46 -2.36 1.72
N TYR A 138 -19.72 -2.48 0.62
CA TYR A 138 -19.95 -3.52 -0.39
C TYR A 138 -19.35 -4.86 0.06
N HIS A 139 -18.13 -4.83 0.60
CA HIS A 139 -17.40 -5.99 1.09
C HIS A 139 -17.34 -5.98 2.61
N GLU A 140 -18.42 -6.42 3.25
CA GLU A 140 -18.53 -6.38 4.72
C GLU A 140 -17.97 -7.63 5.39
N HIS A 141 -17.10 -7.41 6.39
CA HIS A 141 -16.65 -8.43 7.34
C HIS A 141 -17.12 -8.07 8.75
N HIS A 142 -17.89 -8.97 9.37
CA HIS A 142 -18.56 -8.78 10.67
C HIS A 142 -17.66 -8.20 11.79
N GLU A 143 -16.41 -8.67 11.91
CA GLU A 143 -15.47 -8.17 12.95
C GLU A 143 -14.55 -7.02 12.49
N ILE A 144 -14.17 -6.97 11.21
CA ILE A 144 -13.07 -6.11 10.73
C ILE A 144 -13.60 -4.80 10.16
N SER A 145 -14.71 -4.85 9.41
CA SER A 145 -15.31 -3.64 8.83
C SER A 145 -15.71 -2.60 9.88
N PRO A 146 -16.26 -2.97 11.07
CA PRO A 146 -16.52 -2.00 12.15
C PRO A 146 -15.25 -1.32 12.65
N GLU A 147 -14.15 -2.05 12.79
CA GLU A 147 -12.86 -1.50 13.23
C GLU A 147 -12.29 -0.52 12.20
N ILE A 148 -12.35 -0.87 10.90
CA ILE A 148 -11.93 0.04 9.81
C ILE A 148 -12.75 1.34 9.86
N ARG A 149 -14.07 1.22 9.98
CA ARG A 149 -14.98 2.37 10.06
C ARG A 149 -14.65 3.24 11.28
N ARG A 150 -14.43 2.63 12.45
CA ARG A 150 -14.05 3.34 13.68
C ARG A 150 -12.75 4.13 13.49
N GLU A 151 -11.71 3.51 12.95
CA GLU A 151 -10.41 4.15 12.75
C GLU A 151 -10.47 5.34 11.79
N ILE A 152 -11.25 5.23 10.71
CA ILE A 152 -11.46 6.34 9.76
C ILE A 152 -12.25 7.48 10.42
N THR A 153 -13.35 7.18 11.10
CA THR A 153 -14.19 8.20 11.76
C THR A 153 -13.46 8.91 12.90
N GLN A 154 -12.60 8.21 13.64
CA GLN A 154 -11.78 8.79 14.70
C GLN A 154 -10.59 9.62 14.16
N SER A 155 -10.27 9.52 12.87
CA SER A 155 -9.16 10.25 12.28
C SER A 155 -9.51 11.73 12.09
N LYS A 156 -9.15 12.56 13.08
CA LYS A 156 -9.39 14.02 13.06
C LYS A 156 -8.73 14.78 11.91
N ARG A 157 -7.57 14.30 11.43
CA ARG A 157 -6.80 14.92 10.34
C ARG A 157 -6.78 14.02 9.11
N SER A 158 -6.83 14.63 7.93
CA SER A 158 -6.61 14.01 6.63
C SER A 158 -5.50 14.73 5.88
N ARG A 159 -4.86 14.04 4.94
CA ARG A 159 -3.85 14.64 4.07
C ARG A 159 -4.48 15.80 3.29
N GLY A 160 -3.85 16.97 3.38
CA GLY A 160 -4.29 18.20 2.71
C GLY A 160 -5.31 19.03 3.48
N ASP A 161 -5.62 18.69 4.74
CA ASP A 161 -6.36 19.59 5.62
C ASP A 161 -5.50 20.82 5.97
N PRO A 162 -6.11 22.03 6.02
CA PRO A 162 -5.39 23.23 6.42
C PRO A 162 -4.84 23.06 7.84
N GLU A 163 -3.61 23.51 8.08
CA GLU A 163 -3.08 23.60 9.43
C GLU A 163 -3.97 24.57 10.21
N ILE A 164 -4.60 24.06 11.27
CA ILE A 164 -5.31 24.90 12.22
C ILE A 164 -4.21 25.69 12.93
N MET A 165 -4.01 26.94 12.54
CA MET A 165 -3.27 27.91 13.34
C MET A 165 -4.14 28.15 14.57
N ASP A 166 -3.70 27.66 15.73
CA ASP A 166 -4.33 28.00 17.00
C ASP A 166 -4.08 29.50 17.21
N ASP A 167 -5.11 30.34 17.04
CA ASP A 167 -5.11 31.81 17.23
C ASP A 167 -4.94 32.23 18.71
N ASP A 168 -4.09 31.53 19.48
CA ASP A 168 -3.89 31.72 20.93
C ASP A 168 -2.56 32.41 21.30
N ASP A 169 -1.95 33.16 20.38
CA ASP A 169 -0.89 34.14 20.71
C ASP A 169 -1.41 35.56 20.44
N ASP A 170 -2.42 35.98 21.22
CA ASP A 170 -2.63 37.40 21.47
C ASP A 170 -1.59 37.83 22.52
N PRO A 171 -0.55 38.62 22.17
CA PRO A 171 0.31 39.20 23.18
C PRO A 171 -0.51 40.25 23.94
N MET A 172 -1.22 39.79 24.96
CA MET A 172 -1.90 40.66 25.91
C MET A 172 -0.86 41.60 26.54
N THR A 173 -0.94 42.86 26.09
CA THR A 173 -0.70 44.14 26.79
C THR A 173 0.38 44.19 27.87
#